data_AF-A0A962QZR4-F1
#
_entry.id   AF-A0A962QZR4-F1
#
_cell.length_a   1.000
_cell.length_b   1.000
_cell.length_c   1.000
_cell.angle_alpha   90.00
_cell.angle_beta   90.00
_cell.angle_gamma   90.00
#
_symmetry.space_group_name_H-M   'P 1'
#
loop_
_entity.id
_entity.type
_entity.pdbx_description
1 polymer ?
#
loop_
_entity_poly.entity_id
_entity_poly.type
_entity_poly.pdbx_seq_one_letter_code
_entity_poly.pdbx_strand_id
1 'polypeptide(L)'
;MTERERFPFPSAAQDAAAAGLTPDTPQTRSSSYRLAFADSDFLLREELRPVRLQLELLKPDLIQSDEGIDSTVVIFGSARIPDRETAAQRLREARAAAEASPADDRLRRAAVIAARALENSRYYDEARKLGEL
;
A
#
# COMPACT_ATOMS: atom_id res chain seq x y z
N MET A 1 -8.19 -29.01 16.17
CA MET A 1 -8.14 -29.42 14.74
C MET A 1 -9.48 -30.05 14.41
N THR A 2 -10.46 -29.21 14.07
CA THR A 2 -11.82 -29.65 13.72
C THR A 2 -11.82 -30.24 12.32
N GLU A 3 -12.48 -31.39 12.16
CA GLU A 3 -12.81 -32.03 10.90
C GLU A 3 -13.32 -30.99 9.89
N ARG A 4 -12.55 -30.72 8.83
CA ARG A 4 -13.12 -30.12 7.62
C ARG A 4 -14.05 -31.17 7.04
N GLU A 5 -15.34 -31.05 7.36
CA GLU A 5 -16.42 -31.77 6.70
C GLU A 5 -16.16 -31.82 5.20
N ARG A 6 -16.29 -33.02 4.61
CA ARG A 6 -16.12 -33.24 3.17
C ARG A 6 -17.18 -32.44 2.42
N PHE A 7 -16.84 -31.21 2.05
CA PHE A 7 -17.69 -30.39 1.20
C PHE A 7 -17.82 -31.09 -0.17
N PRO A 8 -19.04 -31.23 -0.70
CA PRO A 8 -19.27 -31.94 -1.97
C PRO A 8 -18.71 -31.19 -3.19
N PHE A 9 -18.30 -29.93 -3.01
CA PHE A 9 -17.76 -29.08 -4.05
C PHE A 9 -16.24 -28.94 -3.92
N PRO A 10 -15.51 -28.90 -5.06
CA PRO A 10 -14.09 -28.60 -5.06
C PRO A 10 -13.82 -27.20 -4.48
N SER A 11 -12.65 -27.05 -3.85
CA SER A 11 -12.13 -25.75 -3.46
C SER A 11 -11.64 -24.96 -4.68
N ALA A 12 -11.56 -23.62 -4.56
CA ALA A 12 -11.03 -22.77 -5.62
C ALA A 12 -9.61 -23.18 -6.08
N ALA A 13 -8.76 -23.69 -5.17
CA ALA A 13 -7.44 -24.22 -5.51
C ALA A 13 -7.51 -25.51 -6.35
N GLN A 14 -8.47 -26.39 -6.05
CA GLN A 14 -8.71 -27.61 -6.83
C GLN A 14 -9.28 -27.28 -8.21
N ASP A 15 -10.20 -26.32 -8.30
CA ASP A 15 -10.75 -25.84 -9.58
C ASP A 15 -9.66 -25.22 -10.45
N ALA A 16 -8.79 -24.38 -9.87
CA ALA A 16 -7.66 -23.79 -10.59
C ALA A 16 -6.71 -24.86 -11.14
N ALA A 17 -6.40 -25.89 -10.34
CA ALA A 17 -5.58 -27.01 -10.78
C ALA A 17 -6.26 -27.82 -11.90
N ALA A 18 -7.58 -28.07 -11.79
CA ALA A 18 -8.35 -28.79 -12.79
C ALA A 18 -8.47 -28.01 -14.12
N ALA A 19 -8.61 -26.69 -14.07
CA ALA A 19 -8.65 -25.85 -15.28
C ALA A 19 -7.37 -26.00 -16.11
N GLY A 20 -6.20 -26.19 -15.45
CA GLY A 20 -4.93 -26.45 -16.13
C GLY A 20 -4.82 -27.81 -16.82
N LEU A 21 -5.75 -28.74 -16.58
CA LEU A 21 -5.81 -30.05 -17.25
C LEU A 21 -6.62 -30.02 -18.55
N THR A 22 -7.24 -28.89 -18.88
CA THR A 22 -8.05 -28.74 -20.10
C THR A 22 -7.15 -28.91 -21.35
N PRO A 23 -7.52 -29.76 -22.33
CA PRO A 23 -6.74 -29.93 -23.55
C PRO A 23 -6.53 -28.60 -24.28
N ASP A 24 -5.32 -28.35 -24.78
CA ASP A 24 -5.01 -27.15 -25.54
C ASP A 24 -5.57 -27.24 -26.96
N THR A 25 -6.66 -26.52 -27.22
CA THR A 25 -7.39 -26.48 -28.49
C THR A 25 -7.67 -25.02 -28.83
N PRO A 26 -7.92 -24.66 -30.10
CA PRO A 26 -8.31 -23.31 -30.47
C PRO A 26 -9.50 -22.77 -29.65
N GLN A 27 -10.44 -23.64 -29.27
CA GLN A 27 -11.61 -23.29 -28.46
C GLN A 27 -11.24 -23.01 -27.00
N THR A 28 -10.42 -23.86 -26.38
CA THR A 28 -10.05 -23.76 -24.96
C THR A 28 -9.03 -22.66 -24.66
N ARG A 29 -8.42 -22.08 -25.70
CA ARG A 29 -7.62 -20.84 -25.62
C ARG A 29 -8.44 -19.56 -25.47
N SER A 30 -9.75 -19.61 -25.72
CA SER A 30 -10.64 -18.46 -25.51
C SER A 30 -10.65 -18.03 -24.04
N SER A 31 -10.71 -16.72 -23.77
CA SER A 31 -10.83 -16.17 -22.41
C SER A 31 -12.08 -16.67 -21.67
N SER A 32 -13.14 -17.05 -22.39
CA SER A 32 -14.36 -17.62 -21.82
C SER A 32 -14.15 -18.94 -21.05
N TYR A 33 -13.02 -19.63 -21.26
CA TYR A 33 -12.67 -20.87 -20.54
C TYR A 33 -11.83 -20.60 -19.29
N ARG A 34 -11.40 -19.35 -19.04
CA ARG A 34 -10.68 -19.00 -17.81
C ARG A 34 -11.66 -18.92 -16.65
N LEU A 35 -11.24 -19.39 -15.48
CA LEU A 35 -12.01 -19.25 -14.25
C LEU A 35 -12.06 -17.78 -13.85
N ALA A 36 -13.25 -17.25 -13.56
CA ALA A 36 -13.46 -15.83 -13.27
C ALA A 36 -12.57 -15.30 -12.12
N PHE A 37 -12.33 -16.11 -11.08
CA PHE A 37 -11.47 -15.73 -9.95
C PHE A 37 -9.96 -15.79 -10.25
N ALA A 38 -9.57 -16.41 -11.37
CA ALA A 38 -8.19 -16.52 -11.84
C ALA A 38 -7.94 -15.69 -13.12
N ASP A 39 -8.97 -15.06 -13.68
CA ASP A 39 -8.88 -14.22 -14.87
C ASP A 39 -8.66 -12.75 -14.47
N SER A 40 -7.39 -12.31 -14.51
CA SER A 40 -7.05 -10.92 -14.20
C SER A 40 -7.69 -9.91 -15.16
N ASP A 41 -7.86 -10.26 -16.44
CA ASP A 41 -8.48 -9.35 -17.42
C ASP A 41 -9.95 -9.10 -17.05
N PHE A 42 -10.66 -10.17 -16.66
CA PHE A 42 -12.04 -10.06 -16.15
C PHE A 42 -12.10 -9.29 -14.83
N LEU A 43 -11.21 -9.61 -13.89
CA LEU A 43 -11.14 -8.95 -12.58
C LEU A 43 -10.78 -7.47 -12.66
N LEU A 44 -10.14 -6.99 -13.74
CA LEU A 44 -9.74 -5.59 -13.93
C LEU A 44 -10.80 -4.71 -14.62
N ARG A 45 -11.91 -5.30 -15.07
CA ARG A 45 -13.04 -4.58 -15.67
C ARG A 45 -13.66 -3.54 -14.73
N GLU A 46 -14.24 -2.47 -15.27
CA GLU A 46 -14.83 -1.40 -14.46
C GLU A 46 -16.00 -1.90 -13.59
N GLU A 47 -16.80 -2.82 -14.14
CA GLU A 47 -17.96 -3.41 -13.47
C GLU A 47 -17.57 -4.21 -12.22
N LEU A 48 -16.33 -4.70 -12.15
CA LEU A 48 -15.82 -5.48 -11.02
C LEU A 48 -15.14 -4.64 -9.95
N ARG A 49 -15.18 -3.31 -10.06
CA ARG A 49 -14.69 -2.41 -9.01
C ARG A 49 -15.26 -2.71 -7.61
N PRO A 50 -16.57 -2.98 -7.42
CA PRO A 50 -17.11 -3.31 -6.09
C PRO A 50 -16.50 -4.59 -5.51
N VAL A 51 -16.27 -5.60 -6.36
CA VAL A 51 -15.64 -6.87 -5.95
C VAL A 51 -14.18 -6.64 -5.56
N ARG A 52 -13.42 -5.85 -6.35
CA ARG A 52 -12.04 -5.48 -5.98
C ARG A 52 -11.99 -4.73 -4.66
N LEU A 53 -12.90 -3.77 -4.43
CA LEU A 53 -12.96 -3.04 -3.16
C LEU A 53 -13.24 -3.97 -1.97
N GLN A 54 -14.13 -4.96 -2.14
CA GLN A 54 -14.39 -5.98 -1.11
C GLN A 54 -13.13 -6.80 -0.82
N LEU A 55 -12.36 -7.19 -1.85
CA LEU A 55 -11.10 -7.92 -1.66
C LEU A 55 -10.05 -7.09 -0.91
N GLU A 56 -9.95 -5.78 -1.20
CA GLU A 56 -9.04 -4.87 -0.48
C GLU A 56 -9.38 -4.70 1.00
N LEU A 57 -10.66 -4.86 1.38
CA LEU A 57 -11.10 -4.86 2.78
C LEU A 57 -10.91 -6.23 3.44
N LEU A 58 -11.25 -7.31 2.75
CA LEU A 58 -11.23 -8.67 3.30
C LEU A 58 -9.80 -9.19 3.49
N LYS A 59 -8.90 -8.90 2.56
CA LYS A 59 -7.52 -9.39 2.61
C LYS A 59 -6.78 -9.01 3.91
N PRO A 60 -6.75 -7.74 4.35
CA PRO A 60 -6.09 -7.40 5.60
C PRO A 60 -6.80 -8.00 6.82
N ASP A 61 -8.13 -8.17 6.79
CA ASP A 61 -8.88 -8.77 7.89
C ASP A 61 -8.53 -10.25 8.11
N LEU A 62 -8.46 -11.02 7.02
CA LEU A 62 -8.04 -12.42 7.06
C LEU A 62 -6.60 -12.57 7.54
N ILE A 63 -5.69 -11.75 7.02
CA ILE A 63 -4.27 -11.81 7.42
C ILE A 63 -4.09 -11.45 8.90
N GLN A 64 -4.77 -10.41 9.39
CA GLN A 64 -4.71 -10.05 10.82
C GLN A 64 -5.25 -11.17 11.71
N SER A 65 -6.33 -11.84 11.29
CA SER A 65 -6.91 -12.97 12.00
C SER A 65 -5.96 -14.17 12.03
N ASP A 66 -5.33 -14.50 10.89
CA ASP A 66 -4.38 -15.62 10.78
C ASP A 66 -3.12 -15.39 11.65
N GLU A 67 -2.68 -14.14 11.81
CA GLU A 67 -1.57 -13.75 12.68
C GLU A 67 -1.97 -13.55 14.15
N GLY A 68 -3.25 -13.72 14.51
CA GLY A 68 -3.74 -13.59 15.89
C GLY A 68 -3.70 -12.17 16.44
N ILE A 69 -3.88 -11.15 15.59
CA ILE A 69 -3.91 -9.74 15.99
C ILE A 69 -5.30 -9.40 16.55
N ASP A 70 -5.41 -9.27 17.87
CA ASP A 70 -6.67 -8.92 18.55
C ASP A 70 -6.96 -7.41 18.61
N SER A 71 -5.94 -6.57 18.45
CA SER A 71 -6.05 -5.12 18.61
C SER A 71 -5.00 -4.38 17.80
N THR A 72 -5.42 -3.29 17.16
CA THR A 72 -4.54 -2.44 16.35
C THR A 72 -4.55 -1.01 16.87
N VAL A 73 -3.37 -0.37 16.93
CA VAL A 73 -3.26 1.07 17.16
C VAL A 73 -2.89 1.75 15.83
N VAL A 74 -3.74 2.67 15.37
CA VAL A 74 -3.50 3.42 14.13
C VAL A 74 -2.87 4.77 14.45
N ILE A 75 -1.71 5.03 13.86
CA ILE A 75 -0.95 6.26 14.08
C ILE A 75 -0.85 7.02 12.76
N PHE A 76 -1.19 8.31 12.81
CA PHE A 76 -1.10 9.20 11.66
C PHE A 76 0.11 10.12 11.78
N GLY A 77 0.77 10.36 10.65
CA GLY A 77 1.92 11.26 10.56
C GLY A 77 2.05 11.84 9.15
N SER A 78 2.77 12.95 9.03
CA SER A 78 3.04 13.56 7.73
C SER A 78 4.12 12.76 6.99
N ALA A 79 3.78 12.26 5.80
CA ALA A 79 4.74 11.63 4.87
C ALA A 79 5.80 12.60 4.31
N ARG A 80 5.74 13.90 4.67
CA ARG A 80 6.62 14.95 4.14
C ARG A 80 7.67 15.45 5.12
N ILE A 81 7.66 14.97 6.37
CA ILE A 81 8.67 15.34 7.37
C ILE A 81 9.92 14.50 7.11
N PRO A 82 11.05 15.11 6.70
CA PRO A 82 12.30 14.37 6.51
C PRO A 82 12.99 14.13 7.86
N ASP A 83 13.99 13.25 7.85
CA ASP A 83 14.93 13.13 8.95
C ASP A 83 15.66 14.46 9.22
N ARG A 84 16.24 14.58 10.41
CA ARG A 84 16.83 15.83 10.87
C ARG A 84 18.01 16.31 10.04
N GLU A 85 18.85 15.40 9.55
CA GLU A 85 20.03 15.75 8.74
C GLU A 85 19.59 16.32 7.39
N THR A 86 18.68 15.62 6.70
CA THR A 86 18.08 16.08 5.45
C THR A 86 17.33 17.40 5.64
N ALA A 87 16.59 17.56 6.73
CA ALA A 87 15.88 18.81 7.03
C ALA A 87 16.85 19.98 7.22
N ALA A 88 17.96 19.75 7.93
CA ALA A 88 18.98 20.76 8.18
C ALA A 88 19.69 21.17 6.90
N GLN A 89 20.02 20.21 6.02
CA GLN A 89 20.61 20.50 4.72
C GLN A 89 19.66 21.34 3.85
N ARG A 90 18.39 20.95 3.75
CA ARG A 90 17.37 21.71 3.00
C ARG A 90 17.19 23.12 3.54
N LEU A 91 17.26 23.32 4.85
CA LEU A 91 17.19 24.65 5.45
C LEU A 91 18.40 25.50 5.07
N ARG A 92 19.62 24.93 5.08
CA ARG A 92 20.83 25.65 4.66
C ARG A 92 20.71 26.12 3.22
N GLU A 93 20.33 25.23 2.31
CA GLU A 93 20.14 25.54 0.89
C GLU A 93 19.06 26.60 0.66
N ALA A 94 17.90 26.45 1.32
CA ALA A 94 16.80 27.39 1.17
C ALA A 94 17.15 28.78 1.73
N ARG A 95 17.91 28.86 2.83
CA ARG A 95 18.41 30.14 3.37
C ARG A 95 19.40 30.81 2.44
N ALA A 96 20.41 30.07 1.96
CA ALA A 96 21.39 30.61 1.02
C ALA A 96 20.72 31.15 -0.26
N ALA A 97 19.72 30.44 -0.79
CA ALA A 97 18.95 30.90 -1.94
C ALA A 97 18.12 32.17 -1.65
N ALA A 98 17.49 32.24 -0.48
CA ALA A 98 16.72 33.42 -0.07
C ALA A 98 17.61 34.64 0.18
N GLU A 99 18.83 34.44 0.71
CA GLU A 99 19.83 35.49 0.91
C GLU A 99 20.42 36.00 -0.41
N ALA A 100 20.63 35.11 -1.39
CA ALA A 100 21.11 35.48 -2.72
C ALA A 100 20.09 36.33 -3.51
N SER A 101 18.79 36.14 -3.24
CA SER A 101 17.69 36.87 -3.92
C SER A 101 16.64 37.35 -2.91
N PRO A 102 16.92 38.41 -2.11
CA PRO A 102 16.04 38.83 -1.01
C PRO A 102 14.66 39.32 -1.44
N ALA A 103 14.51 39.77 -2.69
CA ALA A 103 13.26 40.24 -3.26
C ALA A 103 12.33 39.10 -3.74
N ASP A 104 12.81 37.85 -3.80
CA ASP A 104 12.00 36.70 -4.22
C ASP A 104 11.23 36.11 -3.02
N ASP A 105 9.95 36.48 -2.93
CA ASP A 105 9.01 35.96 -1.93
C ASP A 105 8.90 34.44 -1.90
N ARG A 106 9.08 33.75 -3.03
CA ARG A 106 9.01 32.29 -3.10
C ARG A 106 10.18 31.67 -2.35
N LEU A 107 11.40 32.21 -2.51
CA LEU A 107 12.60 31.73 -1.82
C LEU A 107 12.53 32.04 -0.33
N ARG A 108 12.04 33.22 0.06
CA ARG A 108 11.79 33.55 1.47
C ARG A 108 10.80 32.58 2.11
N ARG A 109 9.67 32.28 1.42
CA ARG A 109 8.70 31.28 1.89
C ARG A 109 9.29 29.88 1.98
N ALA A 110 10.12 29.47 1.01
CA ALA A 110 10.78 28.17 1.03
C ALA A 110 11.70 28.01 2.25
N ALA A 111 12.48 29.05 2.61
CA ALA A 111 13.31 29.04 3.80
C ALA A 111 12.49 28.89 5.10
N VAL A 112 11.34 29.56 5.20
CA VAL A 112 10.41 29.42 6.34
C VAL A 112 9.85 28.00 6.42
N ILE A 113 9.43 27.41 5.29
CA ILE A 113 8.93 26.03 5.24
C ILE A 113 10.03 25.05 5.66
N ALA A 114 11.25 25.22 5.16
CA ALA A 114 12.39 24.37 5.52
C ALA A 114 12.73 24.49 7.02
N ALA A 115 12.58 25.67 7.61
CA ALA A 115 12.81 25.87 9.04
C ALA A 115 11.79 25.10 9.88
N ARG A 116 10.50 25.17 9.51
CA ARG A 116 9.44 24.38 10.14
C ARG A 116 9.63 22.88 9.93
N ALA A 117 10.11 22.46 8.77
CA ALA A 117 10.41 21.06 8.50
C ALA A 117 11.53 20.53 9.41
N LEU A 118 12.58 21.34 9.64
CA LEU A 118 13.64 21.00 10.60
C LEU A 118 13.12 20.93 12.03
N GLU A 119 12.29 21.86 12.46
CA GLU A 119 11.66 21.82 13.79
C GLU A 119 10.82 20.55 13.99
N ASN A 120 10.04 20.18 12.97
CA ASN A 120 9.18 19.00 12.99
C ASN A 120 9.92 17.69 12.75
N SER A 121 11.19 17.71 12.31
CA SER A 121 11.97 16.49 12.05
C SER A 121 12.10 15.57 13.27
N ARG A 122 11.93 16.11 14.49
CA ARG A 122 11.84 15.31 15.72
C ARG A 122 10.77 14.21 15.65
N TYR A 123 9.64 14.45 14.97
CA TYR A 123 8.57 13.45 14.86
C TYR A 123 8.98 12.29 13.95
N TYR A 124 9.89 12.51 13.00
CA TYR A 124 10.47 11.43 12.21
C TYR A 124 11.31 10.51 13.11
N ASP A 125 12.15 11.09 13.98
CA ASP A 125 12.99 10.33 14.90
C ASP A 125 12.14 9.52 15.90
N GLU A 126 11.09 10.11 16.47
CA GLU A 126 10.16 9.40 17.35
C GLU A 126 9.41 8.28 16.62
N ALA A 127 8.98 8.49 15.37
CA ALA A 127 8.34 7.46 14.57
C ALA A 127 9.29 6.28 14.27
N ARG A 128 10.59 6.54 14.05
CA ARG A 128 11.57 5.46 13.89
C ARG A 128 11.77 4.66 15.17
N LYS A 129 11.93 5.32 16.32
CA LYS A 129 12.07 4.64 17.62
C LYS A 129 10.88 3.74 17.90
N LEU A 130 9.68 4.20 17.58
CA LEU A 130 8.46 3.40 17.71
C LEU A 130 8.48 2.15 16.81
N GLY A 131 9.00 2.26 15.58
CA GLY A 131 9.10 1.14 14.64
C GLY A 131 10.19 0.11 14.97
N GLU A 132 11.03 0.37 15.97
CA GLU A 132 12.04 -0.56 16.48
C GLU A 132 11.53 -1.38 17.69
N LEU A 133 10.36 -1.06 18.24
CA LEU A 133 9.72 -1.80 19.33
C LEU A 133 9.06 -3.09 18.81
#